data_AF-A0A963QAN5-F1
#
_entry.id   AF-A0A963QAN5-F1
#
_cell.length_a   1.000
_cell.length_b   1.000
_cell.length_c   1.000
_cell.angle_alpha   90.00
_cell.angle_beta   90.00
_cell.angle_gamma   90.00
#
_symmetry.space_group_name_H-M   'P 1'
#
loop_
_entity.id
_entity.type
_entity.pdbx_description
1 polymer ?
#
loop_
_entity_poly.entity_id
_entity_poly.type
_entity_poly.pdbx_seq_one_letter_code
_entity_poly.pdbx_strand_id
1 'polypeptide(L)' 'METTRIIAVRHGETDWNAGGRIQGMRDVPLNDKGRWQADRAARQLADSDEAVAAIYSSDLARAYQTARSIALACG' A
#
# COMPACT_ATOMS: atom_id res chain seq x y z
N MET A 1 -0.40 25.51 -16.55
CA MET A 1 -1.18 24.70 -15.58
C MET A 1 -0.20 23.86 -14.81
N GLU A 2 -0.29 23.88 -13.49
CA GLU A 2 0.41 22.91 -12.64
C GLU A 2 -0.22 21.53 -12.86
N THR A 3 0.59 20.48 -12.92
CA THR A 3 0.11 19.10 -13.07
C THR A 3 0.08 18.41 -11.72
N THR A 4 -0.97 17.61 -11.47
CA THR A 4 -1.04 16.75 -10.30
C THR A 4 -0.55 15.36 -10.68
N ARG A 5 0.50 14.89 -10.02
CA ARG A 5 0.96 13.51 -10.17
C ARG A 5 0.22 12.60 -9.20
N ILE A 6 -0.27 11.49 -9.71
CA ILE A 6 -0.94 10.46 -8.91
C ILE A 6 -0.08 9.20 -8.92
N ILE A 7 0.22 8.67 -7.74
CA ILE A 7 0.91 7.41 -7.55
C ILE A 7 -0.12 6.37 -7.08
N ALA A 8 -0.34 5.33 -7.89
CA ALA A 8 -1.24 4.25 -7.55
C ALA A 8 -0.45 3.05 -7.03
N VAL A 9 -0.68 2.68 -5.76
CA VAL A 9 -0.04 1.52 -5.12
C VAL A 9 -1.07 0.43 -4.89
N ARG A 10 -0.81 -0.78 -5.40
CA ARG A 10 -1.60 -1.97 -5.07
C ARG A 10 -1.19 -2.47 -3.69
N HIS A 11 -2.16 -2.90 -2.88
CA HIS A 11 -1.86 -3.52 -1.59
C HIS A 11 -0.94 -4.73 -1.71
N GLY A 12 -0.16 -5.01 -0.66
CA GLY A 12 0.67 -6.22 -0.58
C GLY A 12 -0.14 -7.51 -0.57
N GLU A 13 0.55 -8.65 -0.68
CA GLU A 13 -0.04 -9.98 -0.69
C GLU A 13 -0.84 -10.32 0.59
N THR A 14 -1.93 -11.06 0.41
CA THR A 14 -2.71 -11.70 1.50
C THR A 14 -2.66 -13.22 1.33
N ASP A 15 -2.98 -13.97 2.38
CA ASP A 15 -3.04 -15.44 2.28
C ASP A 15 -4.05 -15.93 1.24
N TRP A 16 -5.08 -15.14 0.96
CA TRP A 16 -6.07 -15.46 -0.07
C TRP A 16 -5.51 -15.27 -1.47
N ASN A 17 -4.74 -14.19 -1.71
CA ASN A 17 -4.06 -14.02 -2.98
C ASN A 17 -3.02 -15.14 -3.21
N ALA A 18 -2.24 -15.49 -2.18
CA ALA A 18 -1.25 -16.57 -2.26
C ALA A 18 -1.90 -17.93 -2.56
N GLY A 19 -3.09 -18.18 -2.00
CA GLY A 19 -3.87 -19.39 -2.25
C GLY A 19 -4.77 -19.36 -3.49
N GLY A 20 -4.70 -18.32 -4.33
CA GLY A 20 -5.54 -18.20 -5.54
C GLY A 20 -7.03 -18.03 -5.26
N ARG A 21 -7.41 -17.56 -4.07
CA ARG A 21 -8.80 -17.40 -3.63
C ARG A 21 -9.33 -16.02 -3.99
N ILE A 22 -10.58 -15.96 -4.42
CA ILE A 22 -11.29 -14.69 -4.68
C ILE A 22 -11.62 -14.04 -3.34
N GLN A 23 -11.09 -12.85 -3.08
CA GLN A 23 -11.27 -12.13 -1.81
C GLN A 23 -12.49 -11.20 -1.78
N GLY A 24 -12.82 -10.55 -2.90
CA GLY A 24 -13.88 -9.53 -2.95
C GLY A 24 -13.72 -8.46 -1.87
N MET A 25 -14.81 -8.17 -1.15
CA MET A 25 -14.84 -7.23 -0.03
C MET A 25 -14.49 -7.86 1.32
N ARG A 26 -14.01 -9.12 1.34
CA ARG A 26 -13.59 -9.76 2.59
C ARG A 26 -12.36 -9.06 3.14
N ASP A 27 -12.43 -8.70 4.42
CA ASP A 27 -11.33 -8.04 5.09
C ASP A 27 -10.28 -9.07 5.56
N VAL A 28 -9.38 -9.43 4.65
CA VAL A 28 -8.21 -10.27 4.93
C VAL A 28 -7.00 -9.34 4.96
N PRO A 29 -6.22 -9.32 6.06
CA PRO A 29 -5.05 -8.46 6.20
C PRO A 29 -3.89 -8.93 5.31
N LEU A 30 -2.83 -8.14 5.25
CA LEU A 30 -1.57 -8.54 4.63
C LEU A 30 -0.98 -9.77 5.36
N ASN A 31 -0.35 -10.66 4.60
CA ASN A 31 0.52 -11.70 5.16
C ASN A 31 1.94 -11.15 5.40
N ASP A 32 2.87 -11.98 5.86
CA ASP A 32 4.26 -11.55 6.11
C ASP A 32 4.93 -11.00 4.84
N LYS A 33 4.71 -11.66 3.71
CA LYS A 33 5.23 -11.20 2.41
C LYS A 33 4.59 -9.89 1.98
N GLY A 34 3.29 -9.69 2.22
CA GLY A 34 2.58 -8.45 1.95
C GLY A 34 3.06 -7.29 2.82
N ARG A 35 3.35 -7.54 4.10
CA ARG A 35 3.97 -6.54 4.98
C ARG A 35 5.37 -6.16 4.50
N TRP A 36 6.17 -7.14 4.09
CA TRP A 36 7.48 -6.89 3.50
C TRP A 36 7.37 -6.08 2.20
N GLN A 37 6.42 -6.39 1.32
CA GLN A 37 6.15 -5.62 0.10
C GLN A 37 5.75 -4.17 0.40
N ALA A 38 4.89 -3.97 1.40
CA ALA A 38 4.45 -2.63 1.82
C ALA A 38 5.64 -1.79 2.34
N ASP A 39 6.52 -2.38 3.16
CA ASP A 39 7.75 -1.73 3.62
C ASP A 39 8.69 -1.36 2.46
N ARG A 40 8.86 -2.25 1.47
CA ARG A 40 9.69 -1.95 0.30
C ARG A 40 9.12 -0.81 -0.56
N ALA A 41 7.81 -0.78 -0.76
CA ALA A 41 7.15 0.32 -1.46
C ALA A 41 7.27 1.64 -0.70
N ALA A 42 7.10 1.60 0.63
CA ALA A 42 7.26 2.76 1.50
C ALA A 42 8.67 3.35 1.42
N ARG A 43 9.70 2.51 1.52
CA ARG A 43 11.10 2.94 1.38
C ARG A 43 11.39 3.55 0.01
N GLN A 44 10.93 2.91 -1.06
CA GLN A 44 11.12 3.41 -2.42
C GLN A 44 10.50 4.80 -2.63
N LEU A 45 9.35 5.07 -2.01
CA LEU A 45 8.69 6.38 -2.08
C LEU A 45 9.40 7.41 -1.19
N ALA A 46 9.81 7.03 0.02
CA ALA A 46 10.56 7.92 0.91
C ALA A 46 11.93 8.31 0.34
N ASP A 47 12.58 7.41 -0.39
CA ASP A 47 13.87 7.65 -1.05
C ASP A 47 13.72 8.41 -2.39
N SER A 48 12.49 8.70 -2.83
CA SER A 48 12.24 9.46 -4.07
C SER A 48 12.27 10.97 -3.82
N ASP A 49 12.64 11.75 -4.84
CA ASP A 49 12.57 13.21 -4.79
C ASP A 49 11.11 13.76 -4.79
N GLU A 50 10.11 12.89 -4.71
CA GLU A 50 8.69 13.24 -4.78
C GLU A 50 8.08 13.38 -3.39
N ALA A 51 7.72 14.61 -3.03
CA ALA A 51 6.98 14.85 -1.79
C ALA A 51 5.56 14.27 -1.88
N VAL A 52 5.22 13.38 -0.95
CA VAL A 52 3.86 12.83 -0.82
C VAL A 52 3.00 13.80 -0.01
N ALA A 53 2.18 14.60 -0.71
CA ALA A 53 1.32 15.59 -0.06
C ALA A 53 0.10 14.99 0.65
N ALA A 54 -0.41 13.84 0.19
CA ALA A 54 -1.56 13.16 0.76
C ALA A 54 -1.57 11.67 0.42
N ILE A 55 -2.12 10.85 1.31
CA ILE A 55 -2.28 9.41 1.13
C ILE A 55 -3.75 9.04 1.33
N TYR A 56 -4.28 8.29 0.38
CA TYR A 56 -5.66 7.77 0.41
C TYR A 56 -5.63 6.24 0.34
N SER A 57 -6.58 5.60 1.02
CA SER A 57 -6.75 4.15 0.99
C SER A 57 -8.22 3.79 1.11
N SER A 58 -8.58 2.57 0.71
CA SER A 58 -9.87 2.02 1.08
C SER A 58 -9.87 1.60 2.56
N ASP A 59 -11.05 1.28 3.07
CA ASP A 59 -11.29 0.80 4.43
C ASP A 59 -10.79 -0.63 4.68
N LEU A 60 -10.45 -1.38 3.63
CA LEU A 60 -9.99 -2.78 3.75
C LEU A 60 -8.57 -2.83 4.34
N ALA A 61 -8.37 -3.66 5.36
CA ALA A 61 -7.15 -3.77 6.14
C ALA A 61 -5.90 -3.94 5.28
N ARG A 62 -5.95 -4.74 4.20
CA ARG A 62 -4.82 -4.91 3.28
C ARG A 62 -4.35 -3.61 2.61
N ALA A 63 -5.29 -2.78 2.16
CA ALA A 63 -5.00 -1.49 1.55
C ALA A 63 -4.57 -0.49 2.61
N TYR A 64 -5.26 -0.45 3.75
CA TYR A 64 -4.93 0.42 4.86
C TYR A 64 -3.54 0.13 5.44
N GLN A 65 -3.17 -1.13 5.65
CA GLN A 65 -1.84 -1.53 6.15
C GLN A 65 -0.72 -1.14 5.18
N THR A 66 -0.96 -1.25 3.86
CA THR A 66 0.00 -0.80 2.85
C THR A 66 0.17 0.72 2.90
N ALA A 67 -0.94 1.47 2.87
CA ALA A 67 -0.94 2.92 2.94
C ALA A 67 -0.31 3.45 4.24
N ARG A 68 -0.60 2.81 5.38
CA ARG A 68 -0.01 3.14 6.68
C ARG A 68 1.50 2.97 6.69
N SER A 69 2.02 1.94 6.03
CA SER A 69 3.47 1.73 5.92
C SER A 69 4.12 2.87 5.14
N ILE A 70 3.48 3.33 4.05
CA ILE A 70 3.94 4.47 3.25
C ILE A 70 3.90 5.77 4.07
N ALA A 71 2.79 6.03 4.78
CA ALA A 71 2.66 7.20 5.65
C ALA A 71 3.78 7.25 6.70
N LEU A 72 4.02 6.14 7.40
CA LEU A 72 5.10 6.07 8.40
C LEU A 72 6.50 6.37 7.83
N ALA A 73 6.75 6.11 6.55
CA ALA A 73 8.03 6.37 5.90
C ALA A 73 8.13 7.78 5.28
N CYS A 74 7.01 8.34 4.83
CA CYS A 74 6.97 9.62 4.09
C CYS A 74 6.61 10.84 4.98
N GLY A 75 6.11 10.62 6.20
CA GLY A 75 5.70 11.68 7.15
C GLY A 75 4.20 11.83 7.29
#